data_AF-A0A845GG11-F1
#
_entry.id   AF-A0A845GG11-F1
#
_cell.length_a   1.000
_cell.length_b   1.000
_cell.length_c   1.000
_cell.angle_alpha   90.00
_cell.angle_beta   90.00
_cell.angle_gamma   90.00
#
_symmetry.space_group_name_H-M   'P 1'
#
loop_
_entity.id
_entity.type
_entity.pdbx_description
1 polymer ?
#
loop_
_entity_poly.entity_id
_entity_poly.type
_entity_poly.pdbx_seq_one_letter_code
_entity_poly.pdbx_strand_id
1 'polypeptide(L)'
;AGGVFFVGGDQARITQALVREDGSRSAVLDAVWELYRGGGVVAGSSAGAAIMSSTMFYAPNTVFATLRGGVTEGREIAPGLGFIGDDVFVDQHLLVRGRFARMIPAMLKKGYKFGLGIDENTAMVVDSRRRVEIVGHKGALLIDLSRATTDPASAGFNVSNAVISYLDRGDRYDLGTHTFTPSQAKAAGRLKAHAAVLREPVFSADILGRNAVVELMENLMNNRRSEAIGIATSGRNTALPELGFQFTFSKTRDSVGYASAAPQSYSILNMRLDIRPLDIGQSLVRKN
;
A
#
# COMPACT_ATOMS: atom_id res chain seq x y z
N ALA A 1 -7.46 24.38 -20.39
CA ALA A 1 -7.79 22.94 -20.34
C ALA A 1 -8.47 22.62 -19.01
N GLY A 2 -9.30 21.59 -18.92
CA GLY A 2 -9.95 21.17 -17.66
C GLY A 2 -9.16 20.12 -16.85
N GLY A 3 -8.07 19.59 -17.41
CA GLY A 3 -7.24 18.59 -16.74
C GLY A 3 -5.85 18.42 -17.37
N VAL A 4 -4.96 17.79 -16.61
CA VAL A 4 -3.60 17.40 -16.99
C VAL A 4 -3.40 15.92 -16.66
N PHE A 5 -2.81 15.18 -17.60
CA PHE A 5 -2.53 13.76 -17.43
C PHE A 5 -1.04 13.47 -17.53
N PHE A 6 -0.47 12.86 -16.49
CA PHE A 6 0.91 12.39 -16.44
C PHE A 6 0.98 10.91 -16.83
N VAL A 7 1.63 10.63 -17.96
CA VAL A 7 1.85 9.27 -18.43
C VAL A 7 2.81 8.48 -17.52
N GLY A 8 2.87 7.17 -17.74
CA GLY A 8 3.88 6.32 -17.12
C GLY A 8 5.29 6.53 -17.69
N GLY A 9 6.26 5.79 -17.17
CA GLY A 9 7.67 5.91 -17.53
C GLY A 9 8.55 5.98 -16.29
N ASP A 10 9.43 6.96 -16.26
CA ASP A 10 10.34 7.20 -15.14
C ASP A 10 9.93 8.49 -14.41
N GLN A 11 9.54 8.35 -13.14
CA GLN A 11 9.13 9.47 -12.30
C GLN A 11 10.26 10.47 -12.05
N ALA A 12 11.53 10.06 -12.12
CA ALA A 12 12.68 10.96 -12.07
C ALA A 12 12.66 11.97 -13.22
N ARG A 13 12.33 11.51 -14.43
CA ARG A 13 12.26 12.36 -15.63
C ARG A 13 11.11 13.35 -15.54
N ILE A 14 9.97 12.94 -14.95
CA ILE A 14 8.83 13.83 -14.74
C ILE A 14 9.23 14.99 -13.81
N THR A 15 9.85 14.69 -12.67
CA THR A 15 10.25 15.74 -11.72
C THR A 15 11.39 16.61 -12.25
N GLN A 16 12.41 16.03 -12.89
CA GLN A 16 13.52 16.77 -13.51
C GLN A 16 13.04 17.73 -14.62
N ALA A 17 11.98 17.38 -15.36
CA ALA A 17 11.42 18.25 -16.40
C ALA A 17 10.59 19.42 -15.83
N LEU A 18 10.07 19.27 -14.61
CA LEU A 18 9.05 20.19 -14.05
C LEU A 18 9.54 20.99 -12.84
N VAL A 19 10.62 20.54 -12.21
CA VAL A 19 11.25 21.15 -11.03
C VAL A 19 12.68 21.55 -11.41
N ARG A 20 13.06 22.79 -11.11
CA ARG A 20 14.42 23.31 -11.36
C ARG A 20 15.40 22.77 -10.33
N GLU A 21 16.70 22.92 -10.61
CA GLU A 21 17.78 22.46 -9.72
C GLU A 21 17.72 23.12 -8.33
N ASP A 22 17.20 24.34 -8.22
CA ASP A 22 16.97 25.04 -6.96
C ASP A 22 15.70 24.58 -6.20
N GLY A 23 14.98 23.59 -6.73
CA GLY A 23 13.73 23.07 -6.17
C GLY A 23 12.48 23.88 -6.54
N SER A 24 12.62 25.00 -7.27
CA SER A 24 11.48 25.81 -7.71
C SER A 24 10.69 25.14 -8.84
N ARG A 25 9.41 25.48 -8.96
CA ARG A 25 8.51 24.94 -9.98
C ARG A 25 8.74 25.62 -11.32
N SER A 26 8.87 24.86 -12.40
CA SER A 26 8.82 25.40 -13.76
C SER A 26 7.50 26.15 -14.01
N ALA A 27 7.47 27.06 -14.99
CA ALA A 27 6.23 27.75 -15.37
C ALA A 27 5.12 26.77 -15.80
N VAL A 28 5.49 25.62 -16.37
CA VAL A 28 4.56 24.54 -16.70
C VAL A 28 3.96 23.95 -15.42
N LEU A 29 4.79 23.62 -14.43
CA LEU A 29 4.33 23.07 -13.16
C LEU A 29 3.46 24.06 -12.38
N ASP A 30 3.77 25.35 -12.41
CA ASP A 30 2.92 26.38 -11.82
C ASP A 30 1.54 26.42 -12.49
N ALA A 31 1.48 26.38 -13.83
CA ALA A 31 0.21 26.31 -14.55
C ALA A 31 -0.60 25.03 -14.22
N VAL A 32 0.05 23.88 -14.00
CA VAL A 32 -0.63 22.65 -13.55
C VAL A 32 -1.22 22.85 -12.14
N TRP A 33 -0.47 23.47 -11.24
CA TRP A 33 -0.94 23.76 -9.88
C TRP A 33 -2.07 24.78 -9.85
N GLU A 34 -2.03 25.82 -10.68
CA GLU A 34 -3.12 26.78 -10.84
C GLU A 34 -4.39 26.09 -11.36
N LEU A 35 -4.26 25.23 -12.39
CA LEU A 35 -5.37 24.43 -12.90
C LEU A 35 -5.97 23.55 -11.81
N TYR A 36 -5.14 22.82 -11.05
CA TYR A 36 -5.60 21.94 -9.98
C TYR A 36 -6.34 22.71 -8.88
N ARG A 37 -5.77 23.84 -8.43
CA ARG A 37 -6.38 24.72 -7.42
C ARG A 37 -7.65 25.41 -7.92
N GLY A 38 -7.76 25.63 -9.22
CA GLY A 38 -8.96 26.12 -9.90
C GLY A 38 -10.06 25.06 -10.08
N GLY A 39 -9.88 23.84 -9.58
CA GLY A 39 -10.85 22.74 -9.68
C GLY A 39 -10.69 21.85 -10.92
N GLY A 40 -9.62 22.05 -11.70
CA GLY A 40 -9.23 21.13 -12.77
C GLY A 40 -8.65 19.82 -12.23
N VAL A 41 -8.63 18.79 -13.08
CA VAL A 41 -8.20 17.44 -12.69
C VAL A 41 -6.72 17.22 -13.02
N VAL A 42 -5.96 16.69 -12.06
CA VAL A 42 -4.63 16.15 -12.30
C VAL A 42 -4.67 14.64 -12.12
N ALA A 43 -4.28 13.91 -13.15
CA ALA A 43 -4.30 12.45 -13.16
C ALA A 43 -2.95 11.90 -13.61
N GLY A 44 -2.64 10.67 -13.23
CA GLY A 44 -1.43 10.01 -13.73
C GLY A 44 -1.42 8.51 -13.53
N SER A 45 -0.64 7.82 -14.36
CA SER A 45 -0.49 6.36 -14.34
C SER A 45 0.96 5.95 -14.13
N SER A 46 1.21 4.88 -13.37
CA SER A 46 2.56 4.41 -13.00
C SER A 46 3.43 5.55 -12.44
N ALA A 47 4.45 6.02 -13.17
CA ALA A 47 5.28 7.16 -12.74
C ALA A 47 4.45 8.41 -12.45
N GLY A 48 3.44 8.68 -13.28
CA GLY A 48 2.49 9.78 -13.07
C GLY A 48 1.65 9.63 -11.79
N ALA A 49 1.42 8.41 -11.29
CA ALA A 49 0.77 8.21 -9.99
C ALA A 49 1.75 8.42 -8.82
N ALA A 50 3.00 7.95 -8.96
CA ALA A 50 4.02 8.03 -7.93
C ALA A 50 4.37 9.48 -7.54
N ILE A 51 4.33 10.41 -8.49
CA ILE A 51 4.59 11.84 -8.24
C ILE A 51 3.46 12.57 -7.50
N MET A 52 2.31 11.93 -7.27
CA MET A 52 1.14 12.62 -6.69
C MET A 52 1.37 12.98 -5.21
N SER A 53 2.11 12.16 -4.46
CA SER A 53 2.53 12.49 -3.08
C SER A 53 3.74 13.40 -3.05
N SER A 54 3.95 14.11 -1.94
CA SER A 54 5.10 15.03 -1.77
C SER A 54 6.45 14.30 -1.68
N THR A 55 6.44 13.00 -1.39
CA THR A 55 7.56 12.08 -1.52
C THR A 55 7.17 10.97 -2.50
N MET A 56 8.11 10.53 -3.32
CA MET A 56 7.94 9.40 -4.24
C MET A 56 9.13 8.44 -4.14
N PHE A 57 8.94 7.19 -4.57
CA PHE A 57 10.08 6.31 -4.83
C PHE A 57 10.86 6.81 -6.06
N TYR A 58 12.19 6.90 -5.93
CA TYR A 58 13.09 7.33 -6.99
C TYR A 58 13.75 6.12 -7.66
N ALA A 59 14.83 5.60 -7.09
CA ALA A 59 15.49 4.36 -7.50
C ALA A 59 15.37 3.31 -6.38
N PRO A 60 14.16 2.78 -6.13
CA PRO A 60 13.95 1.87 -5.01
C PRO A 60 14.68 0.54 -5.22
N ASN A 61 15.21 -0.01 -4.12
CA ASN A 61 15.65 -1.40 -4.08
C ASN A 61 14.45 -2.37 -4.27
N THR A 62 14.74 -3.67 -4.28
CA THR A 62 13.67 -4.68 -4.21
C THR A 62 12.84 -4.48 -2.94
N VAL A 63 11.58 -4.91 -2.96
CA VAL A 63 10.67 -4.79 -1.79
C VAL A 63 11.31 -5.38 -0.54
N PHE A 64 11.92 -6.56 -0.68
CA PHE A 64 12.61 -7.23 0.41
C PHE A 64 13.80 -6.43 0.95
N ALA A 65 14.64 -5.89 0.05
CA ALA A 65 15.78 -5.08 0.46
C ALA A 65 15.35 -3.75 1.12
N THR A 66 14.23 -3.16 0.69
CA THR A 66 13.64 -1.99 1.34
C THR A 66 13.11 -2.32 2.74
N LEU A 67 12.51 -3.48 2.97
CA LEU A 67 12.14 -3.91 4.32
C LEU A 67 13.38 -4.10 5.20
N ARG A 68 14.46 -4.69 4.66
CA ARG A 68 15.69 -4.94 5.41
C ARG A 68 16.48 -3.65 5.73
N GLY A 69 16.62 -2.76 4.75
CA GLY A 69 17.52 -1.60 4.81
C GLY A 69 16.84 -0.24 4.90
N GLY A 70 15.49 -0.20 4.84
CA GLY A 70 14.74 1.05 4.78
C GLY A 70 14.94 1.80 3.45
N VAL A 71 14.81 3.13 3.54
CA VAL A 71 14.94 4.05 2.40
C VAL A 71 15.80 5.26 2.78
N THR A 72 16.54 5.79 1.81
CA THR A 72 17.38 6.98 1.94
C THR A 72 16.91 8.08 0.98
N GLU A 73 16.90 9.31 1.47
CA GLU A 73 16.63 10.51 0.68
C GLU A 73 17.65 10.68 -0.44
N GLY A 74 17.18 11.02 -1.64
CA GLY A 74 18.00 11.17 -2.84
C GLY A 74 18.50 9.86 -3.45
N ARG A 75 18.16 8.70 -2.85
CA ARG A 75 18.50 7.37 -3.38
C ARG A 75 17.25 6.54 -3.66
N GLU A 76 16.62 5.98 -2.62
CA GLU A 76 15.38 5.21 -2.80
C GLU A 76 14.15 6.10 -2.92
N ILE A 77 14.16 7.26 -2.27
CA ILE A 77 13.04 8.22 -2.26
C ILE A 77 13.53 9.62 -2.62
N ALA A 78 12.65 10.43 -3.19
CA ALA A 78 12.90 11.81 -3.57
C ALA A 78 11.61 12.64 -3.49
N PRO A 79 11.67 13.98 -3.57
CA PRO A 79 10.47 14.81 -3.66
C PRO A 79 9.61 14.43 -4.87
N GLY A 80 8.32 14.29 -4.65
CA GLY A 80 7.30 14.22 -5.70
C GLY A 80 6.71 15.60 -6.00
N LEU A 81 5.58 15.65 -6.69
CA LEU A 81 4.89 16.90 -7.03
C LEU A 81 3.82 17.31 -6.01
N GLY A 82 3.34 16.40 -5.14
CA GLY A 82 2.60 16.77 -3.92
C GLY A 82 1.13 17.20 -4.08
N PHE A 83 0.46 16.82 -5.17
CA PHE A 83 -0.95 17.17 -5.40
C PHE A 83 -1.93 16.61 -4.35
N ILE A 84 -1.59 15.53 -3.64
CA ILE A 84 -2.47 14.87 -2.65
C ILE A 84 -2.20 15.29 -1.19
N GLY A 85 -1.34 16.29 -0.97
CA GLY A 85 -0.94 16.77 0.35
C GLY A 85 0.20 15.98 0.99
N ASP A 86 0.48 16.28 2.25
CA ASP A 86 1.68 15.79 2.96
C ASP A 86 1.41 14.61 3.91
N ASP A 87 0.17 14.17 4.03
CA ASP A 87 -0.22 13.07 4.92
C ASP A 87 -0.57 11.77 4.17
N VAL A 88 -0.55 11.81 2.83
CA VAL A 88 -0.85 10.68 1.94
C VAL A 88 0.36 10.33 1.07
N PHE A 89 0.81 9.08 1.16
CA PHE A 89 1.84 8.50 0.30
C PHE A 89 1.21 7.65 -0.81
N VAL A 90 1.71 7.76 -2.04
CA VAL A 90 1.19 6.98 -3.19
C VAL A 90 2.25 6.04 -3.73
N ASP A 91 1.87 4.80 -3.99
CA ASP A 91 2.67 3.85 -4.79
C ASP A 91 1.74 3.03 -5.72
N GLN A 92 2.35 2.33 -6.67
CA GLN A 92 1.67 1.71 -7.81
C GLN A 92 2.17 0.29 -8.11
N HIS A 93 1.34 -0.48 -8.83
CA HIS A 93 1.54 -1.90 -9.15
C HIS A 93 1.65 -2.75 -7.89
N LEU A 94 0.74 -2.50 -6.95
CA LEU A 94 0.91 -2.95 -5.58
C LEU A 94 0.75 -4.45 -5.38
N LEU A 95 -0.31 -5.04 -5.92
CA LEU A 95 -0.66 -6.44 -5.68
C LEU A 95 0.18 -7.37 -6.53
N VAL A 96 0.43 -6.98 -7.79
CA VAL A 96 1.22 -7.78 -8.72
C VAL A 96 2.70 -7.91 -8.31
N ARG A 97 3.22 -6.98 -7.49
CA ARG A 97 4.65 -6.90 -7.12
C ARG A 97 4.90 -6.86 -5.60
N GLY A 98 3.88 -7.10 -4.77
CA GLY A 98 4.00 -7.05 -3.31
C GLY A 98 4.45 -5.69 -2.75
N ARG A 99 4.29 -4.60 -3.49
CA ARG A 99 4.88 -3.29 -3.15
C ARG A 99 4.25 -2.63 -1.92
N PHE A 100 3.11 -3.12 -1.44
CA PHE A 100 2.50 -2.64 -0.20
C PHE A 100 3.50 -2.67 0.96
N ALA A 101 4.36 -3.70 1.00
CA ALA A 101 5.31 -3.87 2.07
C ALA A 101 6.44 -2.83 2.06
N ARG A 102 6.91 -2.39 0.88
CA ARG A 102 7.94 -1.34 0.81
C ARG A 102 7.41 0.06 1.13
N MET A 103 6.10 0.29 0.97
CA MET A 103 5.50 1.59 1.32
C MET A 103 5.65 1.87 2.81
N ILE A 104 5.47 0.86 3.66
CA ILE A 104 5.43 1.03 5.12
C ILE A 104 6.73 1.66 5.68
N PRO A 105 7.95 1.16 5.40
CA PRO A 105 9.17 1.83 5.88
C PRO A 105 9.35 3.24 5.30
N ALA A 106 8.94 3.51 4.05
CA ALA A 106 8.99 4.85 3.49
C ALA A 106 8.01 5.81 4.19
N MET A 107 6.79 5.34 4.46
CA MET A 107 5.78 6.09 5.19
C MET A 107 6.23 6.40 6.62
N LEU A 108 6.76 5.41 7.34
CA LEU A 108 7.31 5.59 8.69
C LEU A 108 8.47 6.59 8.69
N LYS A 109 9.40 6.50 7.73
CA LYS A 109 10.53 7.41 7.60
C LYS A 109 10.11 8.87 7.39
N LYS A 110 9.00 9.08 6.67
CA LYS A 110 8.52 10.41 6.27
C LYS A 110 7.35 10.94 7.11
N GLY A 111 6.82 10.14 8.04
CA GLY A 111 5.69 10.52 8.89
C GLY A 111 4.33 10.51 8.19
N TYR A 112 4.16 9.76 7.09
CA TYR A 112 2.87 9.64 6.41
C TYR A 112 1.89 8.81 7.25
N LYS A 113 0.64 9.28 7.32
CA LYS A 113 -0.45 8.58 8.02
C LYS A 113 -1.13 7.57 7.11
N PHE A 114 -1.43 7.97 5.87
CA PHE A 114 -2.14 7.14 4.92
C PHE A 114 -1.26 6.78 3.72
N GLY A 115 -1.41 5.54 3.25
CA GLY A 115 -0.80 5.04 2.03
C GLY A 115 -1.89 4.61 1.07
N LEU A 116 -1.92 5.19 -0.13
CA LEU A 116 -2.81 4.80 -1.21
C LEU A 116 -2.04 3.97 -2.23
N GLY A 117 -2.44 2.72 -2.32
CA GLY A 117 -1.71 1.68 -3.01
C GLY A 117 -2.46 1.17 -4.23
N ILE A 118 -2.09 1.65 -5.41
CA ILE A 118 -2.90 1.47 -6.63
C ILE A 118 -2.41 0.23 -7.39
N ASP A 119 -3.29 -0.72 -7.70
CA ASP A 119 -2.95 -1.86 -8.56
C ASP A 119 -3.15 -1.56 -10.05
N GLU A 120 -2.68 -2.46 -10.92
CA GLU A 120 -2.85 -2.34 -12.36
C GLU A 120 -4.34 -2.23 -12.77
N ASN A 121 -4.63 -1.49 -13.83
CA ASN A 121 -5.99 -1.25 -14.34
C ASN A 121 -6.98 -0.72 -13.29
N THR A 122 -6.46 0.06 -12.34
CA THR A 122 -7.22 0.67 -11.24
C THR A 122 -6.78 2.12 -11.04
N ALA A 123 -7.71 2.97 -10.63
CA ALA A 123 -7.48 4.35 -10.25
C ALA A 123 -8.17 4.63 -8.90
N MET A 124 -7.53 5.48 -8.10
CA MET A 124 -8.11 6.05 -6.89
C MET A 124 -8.39 7.52 -7.17
N VAL A 125 -9.65 7.87 -7.38
CA VAL A 125 -10.06 9.26 -7.60
C VAL A 125 -10.22 9.92 -6.25
N VAL A 126 -9.49 11.01 -6.01
CA VAL A 126 -9.55 11.75 -4.74
C VAL A 126 -10.11 13.14 -4.99
N ASP A 127 -11.25 13.45 -4.36
CA ASP A 127 -11.88 14.76 -4.49
C ASP A 127 -11.34 15.79 -3.48
N SER A 128 -11.78 17.04 -3.61
CA SER A 128 -11.39 18.14 -2.72
C SER A 128 -11.83 17.96 -1.26
N ARG A 129 -12.72 17.01 -0.97
CA ARG A 129 -13.16 16.63 0.37
C ARG A 129 -12.40 15.42 0.90
N ARG A 130 -11.35 14.98 0.21
CA ARG A 130 -10.52 13.79 0.54
C ARG A 130 -11.31 12.48 0.51
N ARG A 131 -12.37 12.42 -0.30
CA ARG A 131 -13.09 11.18 -0.58
C ARG A 131 -12.41 10.48 -1.73
N VAL A 132 -12.03 9.23 -1.47
CA VAL A 132 -11.42 8.30 -2.40
C VAL A 132 -12.52 7.45 -3.01
N GLU A 133 -12.53 7.30 -4.34
CA GLU A 133 -13.36 6.34 -5.07
C GLU A 133 -12.50 5.40 -5.91
N ILE A 134 -12.76 4.10 -5.83
CA ILE A 134 -12.06 3.09 -6.62
C ILE A 134 -12.74 2.95 -7.98
N VAL A 135 -11.99 3.21 -9.05
CA VAL A 135 -12.43 3.04 -10.44
C VAL A 135 -11.51 2.05 -11.14
N GLY A 136 -12.08 1.11 -11.90
CA GLY A 136 -11.31 0.16 -12.69
C GLY A 136 -11.71 -1.29 -12.44
N HIS A 137 -10.82 -2.20 -12.83
CA HIS A 137 -11.10 -3.64 -12.87
C HIS A 137 -10.65 -4.38 -11.62
N LYS A 138 -9.60 -3.90 -10.95
CA LYS A 138 -9.11 -4.46 -9.69
C LYS A 138 -9.39 -3.47 -8.55
N GLY A 139 -8.91 -3.81 -7.35
CA GLY A 139 -8.96 -2.93 -6.20
C GLY A 139 -7.64 -2.23 -5.89
N ALA A 140 -7.65 -1.53 -4.77
CA ALA A 140 -6.51 -0.81 -4.23
C ALA A 140 -6.35 -1.12 -2.74
N LEU A 141 -5.13 -0.93 -2.24
CA LEU A 141 -4.84 -1.04 -0.81
C LEU A 141 -4.82 0.34 -0.17
N LEU A 142 -5.43 0.44 1.00
CA LEU A 142 -5.31 1.58 1.90
C LEU A 142 -4.55 1.12 3.15
N ILE A 143 -3.41 1.75 3.40
CA ILE A 143 -2.58 1.54 4.59
C ILE A 143 -2.78 2.73 5.51
N ASP A 144 -3.07 2.49 6.79
CA ASP A 144 -3.19 3.51 7.81
C ASP A 144 -2.20 3.20 8.94
N LEU A 145 -1.25 4.12 9.14
CA LEU A 145 -0.19 4.06 10.15
C LEU A 145 -0.45 4.98 11.34
N SER A 146 -1.64 5.57 11.46
CA SER A 146 -2.00 6.49 12.56
C SER A 146 -1.82 5.90 13.96
N ARG A 147 -1.90 4.57 14.08
CA ARG A 147 -1.69 3.81 15.32
C ARG A 147 -0.45 2.93 15.28
N ALA A 148 0.33 2.99 14.21
CA ALA A 148 1.48 2.12 14.04
C ALA A 148 2.63 2.54 14.95
N THR A 149 3.34 1.55 15.47
CA THR A 149 4.51 1.75 16.34
C THR A 149 5.66 0.87 15.89
N THR A 150 6.88 1.34 16.08
CA THR A 150 8.11 0.57 15.85
C THR A 150 8.86 0.40 17.16
N ASP A 151 9.48 -0.76 17.36
CA ASP A 151 10.37 -1.04 18.48
C ASP A 151 11.83 -0.79 18.05
N PRO A 152 12.50 0.26 18.57
CA PRO A 152 13.88 0.56 18.25
C PRO A 152 14.88 -0.46 18.82
N ALA A 153 14.47 -1.28 19.80
CA ALA A 153 15.31 -2.34 20.36
C ALA A 153 15.37 -3.60 19.48
N SER A 154 14.49 -3.73 18.49
CA SER A 154 14.49 -4.87 17.57
C SER A 154 15.67 -4.77 16.59
N ALA A 155 16.36 -5.90 16.36
CA ALA A 155 17.52 -5.99 15.48
C ALA A 155 17.22 -5.81 13.97
N GLY A 156 15.96 -5.55 13.60
CA GLY A 156 15.55 -5.33 12.22
C GLY A 156 14.25 -4.55 12.12
N PHE A 157 13.85 -4.26 10.88
CA PHE A 157 12.61 -3.55 10.61
C PHE A 157 11.42 -4.28 11.24
N ASN A 158 10.64 -3.54 12.00
CA ASN A 158 9.41 -4.01 12.60
C ASN A 158 8.38 -2.89 12.60
N VAL A 159 7.11 -3.27 12.51
CA VAL A 159 5.98 -2.39 12.74
C VAL A 159 4.88 -3.19 13.41
N SER A 160 4.21 -2.59 14.38
CA SER A 160 3.01 -3.13 14.99
C SER A 160 1.85 -2.16 14.82
N ASN A 161 0.62 -2.67 14.79
CA ASN A 161 -0.62 -1.90 14.73
C ASN A 161 -0.79 -1.03 13.47
N ALA A 162 -0.14 -1.38 12.36
CA ALA A 162 -0.55 -0.86 11.07
C ALA A 162 -1.94 -1.39 10.73
N VAL A 163 -2.71 -0.66 9.94
CA VAL A 163 -4.01 -1.10 9.45
C VAL A 163 -3.96 -1.19 7.94
N ILE A 164 -4.46 -2.29 7.38
CA ILE A 164 -4.55 -2.53 5.95
C ILE A 164 -5.99 -2.85 5.55
N SER A 165 -6.42 -2.21 4.46
CA SER A 165 -7.72 -2.42 3.84
C SER A 165 -7.56 -2.63 2.35
N TYR A 166 -8.38 -3.50 1.77
CA TYR A 166 -8.56 -3.69 0.34
C TYR A 166 -9.92 -3.16 -0.08
N LEU A 167 -9.92 -2.18 -1.00
CA LEU A 167 -11.11 -1.55 -1.54
C LEU A 167 -11.23 -1.93 -3.01
N ASP A 168 -12.37 -2.45 -3.42
CA ASP A 168 -12.64 -2.92 -4.78
C ASP A 168 -13.53 -1.92 -5.52
N ARG A 169 -13.68 -2.10 -6.83
CA ARG A 169 -14.38 -1.16 -7.73
C ARG A 169 -15.69 -0.62 -7.17
N GLY A 170 -15.88 0.69 -7.32
CA GLY A 170 -17.05 1.44 -6.86
C GLY A 170 -17.11 1.69 -5.35
N ASP A 171 -16.16 1.17 -4.57
CA ASP A 171 -16.07 1.51 -3.15
C ASP A 171 -15.57 2.93 -2.95
N ARG A 172 -15.99 3.52 -1.83
CA ARG A 172 -15.57 4.86 -1.42
C ARG A 172 -15.03 4.86 0.00
N TYR A 173 -14.04 5.71 0.23
CA TYR A 173 -13.45 5.92 1.55
C TYR A 173 -13.14 7.38 1.77
N ASP A 174 -13.61 7.93 2.88
CA ASP A 174 -13.32 9.30 3.29
C ASP A 174 -12.11 9.32 4.23
N LEU A 175 -11.00 9.92 3.80
CA LEU A 175 -9.76 9.97 4.58
C LEU A 175 -9.87 10.86 5.83
N GLY A 176 -10.82 11.81 5.87
CA GLY A 176 -11.01 12.69 7.01
C GLY A 176 -11.90 12.07 8.09
N THR A 177 -12.98 11.41 7.69
CA THR A 177 -13.96 10.82 8.61
C THR A 177 -13.73 9.32 8.86
N HIS A 178 -12.82 8.69 8.11
CA HIS A 178 -12.60 7.24 8.11
C HIS A 178 -13.86 6.43 7.75
N THR A 179 -14.77 7.03 6.99
CA THR A 179 -16.03 6.39 6.59
C THR A 179 -15.86 5.61 5.30
N PHE A 180 -16.12 4.31 5.36
CA PHE A 180 -16.19 3.44 4.19
C PHE A 180 -17.64 3.33 3.68
N THR A 181 -17.83 3.41 2.37
CA THR A 181 -19.10 3.14 1.69
C THR A 181 -18.87 2.07 0.62
N PRO A 182 -19.47 0.87 0.74
CA PRO A 182 -19.35 -0.16 -0.28
C PRO A 182 -20.04 0.29 -1.57
N SER A 183 -19.59 -0.25 -2.70
CA SER A 183 -20.33 -0.11 -3.96
C SER A 183 -21.75 -0.67 -3.85
N GLN A 184 -22.66 -0.20 -4.71
CA GLN A 184 -24.06 -0.65 -4.70
C GLN A 184 -24.18 -2.18 -4.82
N ALA A 185 -23.31 -2.82 -5.62
CA ALA A 185 -23.29 -4.27 -5.80
C ALA A 185 -22.96 -5.03 -4.51
N LYS A 186 -22.23 -4.40 -3.58
CA LYS A 186 -21.76 -4.96 -2.31
C LYS A 186 -22.57 -4.50 -1.09
N ALA A 187 -23.48 -3.54 -1.25
CA ALA A 187 -24.19 -2.88 -0.15
C ALA A 187 -24.97 -3.85 0.75
N ALA A 188 -25.56 -4.91 0.18
CA ALA A 188 -26.31 -5.92 0.92
C ALA A 188 -25.45 -7.07 1.46
N GLY A 189 -24.21 -7.23 0.99
CA GLY A 189 -23.35 -8.38 1.27
C GLY A 189 -22.32 -8.12 2.36
N ARG A 190 -22.72 -7.46 3.45
CA ARG A 190 -21.82 -7.18 4.58
C ARG A 190 -21.47 -8.47 5.33
N LEU A 191 -20.17 -8.77 5.41
CA LEU A 191 -19.62 -9.93 6.10
C LEU A 191 -18.99 -9.50 7.42
N LYS A 192 -19.39 -10.14 8.52
CA LYS A 192 -18.77 -9.93 9.84
C LYS A 192 -17.61 -10.90 10.03
N ALA A 193 -16.52 -10.42 10.63
CA ALA A 193 -15.27 -11.16 10.86
C ALA A 193 -15.44 -12.52 11.57
N HIS A 194 -16.54 -12.72 12.29
CA HIS A 194 -16.77 -13.88 13.14
C HIS A 194 -17.89 -14.81 12.62
N ALA A 195 -18.45 -14.53 11.43
CA ALA A 195 -19.55 -15.31 10.86
C ALA A 195 -19.10 -16.58 10.09
N ALA A 196 -17.79 -16.75 9.91
CA ALA A 196 -17.20 -17.82 9.10
C ALA A 196 -17.34 -19.24 9.70
N VAL A 197 -17.27 -20.26 8.83
CA VAL A 197 -17.37 -21.68 9.22
C VAL A 197 -16.01 -22.40 9.24
N LEU A 198 -15.07 -21.98 8.37
CA LEU A 198 -13.75 -22.60 8.21
C LEU A 198 -12.87 -22.45 9.48
N ARG A 199 -12.02 -23.44 9.78
CA ARG A 199 -11.13 -23.46 10.96
C ARG A 199 -9.65 -23.70 10.67
N GLU A 200 -9.31 -23.82 9.40
CA GLU A 200 -7.95 -24.12 8.95
C GLU A 200 -7.01 -22.94 9.21
N PRO A 201 -5.71 -23.18 9.44
CA PRO A 201 -4.71 -22.12 9.46
C PRO A 201 -4.74 -21.32 8.15
N VAL A 202 -4.64 -19.99 8.25
CA VAL A 202 -4.57 -19.11 7.08
C VAL A 202 -3.13 -18.64 6.93
N PHE A 203 -2.48 -19.04 5.84
CA PHE A 203 -1.05 -18.88 5.66
C PHE A 203 -0.66 -18.55 4.21
N SER A 204 0.37 -17.74 4.03
CA SER A 204 1.05 -17.53 2.74
C SER A 204 2.56 -17.69 2.90
N ALA A 205 3.16 -18.58 2.11
CA ALA A 205 4.61 -18.79 2.09
C ALA A 205 5.39 -17.67 1.38
N ASP A 206 4.71 -16.89 0.54
CA ASP A 206 5.25 -15.74 -0.17
C ASP A 206 4.21 -14.61 -0.22
N ILE A 207 4.16 -13.82 0.85
CA ILE A 207 3.19 -12.73 0.98
C ILE A 207 3.48 -11.55 0.04
N LEU A 208 4.70 -11.50 -0.54
CA LEU A 208 5.08 -10.50 -1.54
C LEU A 208 4.74 -10.96 -2.97
N GLY A 209 4.28 -12.20 -3.11
CA GLY A 209 3.81 -12.76 -4.37
C GLY A 209 2.60 -12.02 -4.94
N ARG A 210 2.34 -12.26 -6.23
CA ARG A 210 1.20 -11.68 -6.95
C ARG A 210 -0.10 -11.99 -6.22
N ASN A 211 -0.85 -10.95 -5.85
CA ASN A 211 -2.15 -11.00 -5.18
C ASN A 211 -2.18 -11.69 -3.80
N ALA A 212 -1.06 -12.23 -3.33
CA ALA A 212 -0.99 -13.06 -2.13
C ALA A 212 -1.56 -12.36 -0.88
N VAL A 213 -1.36 -11.04 -0.76
CA VAL A 213 -1.90 -10.25 0.35
C VAL A 213 -3.43 -10.19 0.36
N VAL A 214 -4.06 -10.00 -0.80
CA VAL A 214 -5.53 -9.93 -0.89
C VAL A 214 -6.14 -11.31 -0.69
N GLU A 215 -5.53 -12.35 -1.27
CA GLU A 215 -5.96 -13.74 -1.07
C GLU A 215 -5.86 -14.15 0.41
N LEU A 216 -4.76 -13.80 1.09
CA LEU A 216 -4.59 -14.06 2.51
C LEU A 216 -5.66 -13.32 3.35
N MET A 217 -5.90 -12.04 3.05
CA MET A 217 -6.91 -11.23 3.73
C MET A 217 -8.32 -11.81 3.51
N GLU A 218 -8.68 -12.19 2.29
CA GLU A 218 -9.98 -12.78 1.96
C GLU A 218 -10.18 -14.10 2.68
N ASN A 219 -9.17 -14.97 2.65
CA ASN A 219 -9.19 -16.23 3.37
C ASN A 219 -9.35 -16.01 4.88
N LEU A 220 -8.65 -15.03 5.47
CA LEU A 220 -8.78 -14.71 6.89
C LEU A 220 -10.17 -14.18 7.24
N MET A 221 -10.73 -13.31 6.39
CA MET A 221 -12.05 -12.73 6.57
C MET A 221 -13.14 -13.80 6.56
N ASN A 222 -12.98 -14.83 5.71
CA ASN A 222 -13.89 -15.96 5.58
C ASN A 222 -13.54 -17.16 6.48
N ASN A 223 -12.70 -16.98 7.51
CA ASN A 223 -12.27 -18.05 8.43
C ASN A 223 -12.62 -17.71 9.89
N ARG A 224 -12.76 -18.71 10.77
CA ARG A 224 -12.97 -18.49 12.23
C ARG A 224 -11.71 -18.05 12.96
N ARG A 225 -10.53 -18.40 12.45
CA ARG A 225 -9.25 -17.91 12.98
C ARG A 225 -9.24 -16.39 12.95
N SER A 226 -8.67 -15.78 13.99
CA SER A 226 -8.52 -14.33 14.09
C SER A 226 -7.24 -13.84 13.44
N GLU A 227 -6.31 -14.73 13.07
CA GLU A 227 -4.98 -14.39 12.57
C GLU A 227 -4.61 -15.21 11.34
N ALA A 228 -3.85 -14.57 10.45
CA ALA A 228 -3.19 -15.17 9.31
C ALA A 228 -1.72 -14.77 9.27
N ILE A 229 -0.87 -15.67 8.77
CA ILE A 229 0.57 -15.46 8.71
C ILE A 229 1.03 -15.45 7.25
N GLY A 230 1.71 -14.37 6.86
CA GLY A 230 2.42 -14.27 5.58
C GLY A 230 3.92 -14.25 5.82
N ILE A 231 4.69 -14.96 5.00
CA ILE A 231 6.16 -14.99 5.08
C ILE A 231 6.73 -14.30 3.84
N ALA A 232 7.78 -13.52 4.04
CA ALA A 232 8.64 -13.02 2.98
C ALA A 232 10.08 -13.47 3.26
N THR A 233 10.76 -14.04 2.27
CA THR A 233 12.17 -14.41 2.36
C THR A 233 12.98 -13.72 1.26
N SER A 234 14.25 -13.43 1.54
CA SER A 234 15.18 -13.14 0.45
C SER A 234 15.38 -14.45 -0.31
N GLY A 235 14.94 -14.51 -1.57
CA GLY A 235 15.02 -15.74 -2.37
C GLY A 235 16.41 -16.41 -2.36
N ARG A 236 16.46 -17.68 -2.79
CA ARG A 236 17.54 -18.69 -2.56
C ARG A 236 18.99 -18.34 -2.95
N ASN A 237 19.31 -17.12 -3.41
CA ASN A 237 20.62 -16.74 -3.97
C ASN A 237 21.42 -15.71 -3.15
N THR A 238 21.21 -15.60 -1.83
CA THR A 238 22.01 -14.68 -0.98
C THR A 238 22.84 -15.41 0.06
N ALA A 239 24.12 -15.08 0.17
CA ALA A 239 25.10 -15.71 1.07
C ALA A 239 25.02 -15.26 2.55
N LEU A 240 23.99 -14.51 2.93
CA LEU A 240 23.77 -14.04 4.30
C LEU A 240 22.70 -14.90 4.98
N PRO A 241 22.71 -15.05 6.33
CA PRO A 241 21.68 -15.79 7.04
C PRO A 241 20.28 -15.31 6.61
N GLU A 242 19.37 -16.26 6.42
CA GLU A 242 18.01 -16.03 5.92
C GLU A 242 17.21 -15.18 6.91
N LEU A 243 17.44 -13.87 6.93
CA LEU A 243 16.51 -12.94 7.52
C LEU A 243 15.28 -12.96 6.63
N GLY A 244 14.17 -13.46 7.14
CA GLY A 244 12.84 -13.30 6.58
C GLY A 244 12.06 -12.21 7.31
N PHE A 245 10.83 -11.99 6.86
CA PHE A 245 9.85 -11.20 7.58
C PHE A 245 8.57 -12.00 7.75
N GLN A 246 8.04 -12.01 8.97
CA GLN A 246 6.70 -12.50 9.24
C GLN A 246 5.73 -11.33 9.24
N PHE A 247 4.68 -11.45 8.44
CA PHE A 247 3.54 -10.55 8.38
C PHE A 247 2.39 -11.23 9.11
N THR A 248 1.92 -10.65 10.20
CA THR A 248 0.78 -11.14 10.97
C THR A 248 -0.41 -10.24 10.69
N PHE A 249 -1.43 -10.80 10.06
CA PHE A 249 -2.70 -10.12 9.81
C PHE A 249 -3.70 -10.58 10.87
N SER A 250 -4.38 -9.64 11.53
CA SER A 250 -5.36 -9.97 12.56
C SER A 250 -6.69 -9.26 12.31
N LYS A 251 -7.79 -9.99 12.50
CA LYS A 251 -9.12 -9.39 12.58
C LYS A 251 -9.28 -8.67 13.91
N THR A 252 -9.78 -7.45 13.84
CA THR A 252 -10.15 -6.63 14.97
C THR A 252 -11.68 -6.59 15.09
N ARG A 253 -12.19 -5.94 16.14
CA ARG A 253 -13.63 -5.65 16.25
C ARG A 253 -14.17 -4.79 15.11
N ASP A 254 -13.29 -4.00 14.48
CA ASP A 254 -13.62 -3.05 13.41
C ASP A 254 -13.42 -3.66 12.02
N SER A 255 -12.86 -4.89 11.94
CA SER A 255 -12.67 -5.60 10.67
C SER A 255 -14.01 -6.04 10.08
N VAL A 256 -14.21 -5.71 8.80
CA VAL A 256 -15.44 -6.02 8.08
C VAL A 256 -15.13 -6.34 6.63
N GLY A 257 -15.87 -7.29 6.07
CA GLY A 257 -15.83 -7.63 4.65
C GLY A 257 -17.12 -7.19 3.96
N TYR A 258 -17.06 -7.00 2.64
CA TYR A 258 -18.23 -6.84 1.80
C TYR A 258 -18.05 -7.68 0.54
N ALA A 259 -19.04 -8.48 0.20
CA ALA A 259 -19.03 -9.29 -1.02
C ALA A 259 -20.26 -8.98 -1.87
N SER A 260 -20.12 -9.09 -3.18
CA SER A 260 -21.29 -9.10 -4.07
C SER A 260 -21.67 -10.54 -4.43
N ALA A 261 -22.83 -10.74 -5.05
CA ALA A 261 -23.18 -12.03 -5.66
C ALA A 261 -22.33 -12.35 -6.91
N ALA A 262 -21.69 -11.34 -7.52
CA ALA A 262 -20.79 -11.55 -8.63
C ALA A 262 -19.44 -12.11 -8.15
N PRO A 263 -18.81 -13.02 -8.93
CA PRO A 263 -17.49 -13.55 -8.60
C PRO A 263 -16.45 -12.43 -8.48
N GLN A 264 -15.48 -12.62 -7.57
CA GLN A 264 -14.30 -11.75 -7.45
C GLN A 264 -14.61 -10.26 -7.20
N SER A 265 -15.74 -9.96 -6.55
CA SER A 265 -16.01 -8.61 -6.04
C SER A 265 -16.14 -8.65 -4.52
N TYR A 266 -15.05 -8.23 -3.87
CA TYR A 266 -14.84 -8.34 -2.44
C TYR A 266 -14.06 -7.15 -1.91
N SER A 267 -14.40 -6.67 -0.72
CA SER A 267 -13.71 -5.59 -0.01
C SER A 267 -13.44 -6.00 1.42
N ILE A 268 -12.28 -5.61 1.96
CA ILE A 268 -11.83 -5.98 3.30
C ILE A 268 -11.30 -4.76 3.99
N LEU A 269 -11.87 -4.42 5.13
CA LEU A 269 -11.53 -3.20 5.82
C LEU A 269 -10.95 -3.52 7.20
N ASN A 270 -10.02 -2.67 7.63
CA ASN A 270 -9.54 -2.57 8.99
C ASN A 270 -8.90 -3.84 9.56
N MET A 271 -8.10 -4.56 8.77
CA MET A 271 -7.25 -5.63 9.32
C MET A 271 -6.01 -5.03 9.98
N ARG A 272 -5.65 -5.50 11.17
CA ARG A 272 -4.37 -5.16 11.78
C ARG A 272 -3.26 -5.89 11.02
N LEU A 273 -2.14 -5.21 10.81
CA LEU A 273 -0.92 -5.75 10.23
C LEU A 273 0.26 -5.47 11.17
N ASP A 274 0.94 -6.54 11.57
CA ASP A 274 2.22 -6.50 12.27
C ASP A 274 3.29 -7.13 11.39
N ILE A 275 4.47 -6.52 11.28
CA ILE A 275 5.62 -7.05 10.54
C ILE A 275 6.78 -7.16 11.51
N ARG A 276 7.41 -8.34 11.55
CA ARG A 276 8.59 -8.58 12.39
C ARG A 276 9.66 -9.32 11.61
N PRO A 277 10.94 -9.09 11.93
CA PRO A 277 12.02 -9.93 11.44
C PRO A 277 11.74 -11.39 11.85
N LEU A 278 11.95 -12.31 10.93
CA LEU A 278 11.89 -13.73 11.16
C LEU A 278 13.31 -14.28 11.04
N ASP A 279 13.84 -14.83 12.13
CA ASP A 279 15.07 -15.61 12.09
C ASP A 279 14.70 -17.02 11.62
N ILE A 280 15.08 -17.36 10.39
CA ILE A 280 14.80 -18.68 9.79
C ILE A 280 15.83 -19.72 10.25
N GLY A 281 16.78 -19.32 11.10
CA GLY A 281 17.83 -20.18 11.63
C GLY A 281 18.93 -20.42 10.60
N GLN A 282 20.18 -20.36 11.04
CA GLN A 282 21.27 -20.96 10.27
C GLN A 282 20.98 -22.46 10.13
N SER A 283 20.87 -22.93 8.90
CA SER A 283 20.74 -24.35 8.56
C SER A 283 21.58 -25.23 9.48
N LEU A 284 20.96 -26.28 10.05
CA LEU A 284 21.59 -27.39 10.75
C LEU A 284 22.49 -28.18 9.79
N VAL A 285 23.52 -27.55 9.23
CA VAL A 285 24.64 -28.27 8.64
C VAL A 285 25.54 -28.63 9.80
N ARG A 286 25.34 -29.84 10.35
CA ARG A 286 26.40 -30.52 11.09
C ARG A 286 27.65 -30.45 10.21
N LYS A 287 28.65 -29.71 10.66
CA LYS A 287 30.03 -29.92 10.20
C LYS A 287 30.36 -31.35 10.62
N ASN A 288 30.32 -32.27 9.67
CA ASN A 288 30.99 -33.56 9.80
C ASN A 288 32.50 -33.35 9.75
#